data_AF-A0A5P2XC54-F1
#
_entry.id   AF-A0A5P2XC54-F1
#
_cell.length_a   1.000
_cell.length_b   1.000
_cell.length_c   1.000
_cell.angle_alpha   90.00
_cell.angle_beta   90.00
_cell.angle_gamma   90.00
#
_symmetry.space_group_name_H-M   'P 1'
#
loop_
_entity.id
_entity.type
_entity.pdbx_description
1 polymer ?
#
loop_
_entity_poly.entity_id
_entity_poly.type
_entity_poly.pdbx_seq_one_letter_code
_entity_poly.pdbx_strand_id
1 'polypeptide(L)'
;MRRLRCTEYVRSSRGRLIGAAEGTTVTGSARSRAESRAETGPYGPDEVYGRLKAYEGRSAAESGRGRDPVNAPMIRHWCEALGDTSPAYEGPDAIAPPTMLQAWTMGGLSGHAARSDAYDELLALLDDAGCTSVVATDCEQEYLRPLRPGAEITFDAVIESVSDRKTTKLGAGYFVTTRMDVRADGELAGTHRFRILKYRPAKRRPPVTATTRTRGADAPIRPRPVVNRDNAGFWEGVALHRLLIQRCGGCGTLRFPWLPGCGACGSPEWDTVEASGEGTVYSYVVMHHPSFPAFTASGGPGPYAVVLVELAEGVRIISNVVGVPPRAVRIGMPVRLEFQRVDEDLELPVFRALEEAAVAALEGGVDR
;
A
#
# COMPACT_ATOMS: atom_id res chain seq x y z
N MET A 1 -23.13 -24.12 -1.78
CA MET A 1 -22.10 -23.56 -2.68
C MET A 1 -22.10 -22.04 -2.56
N ARG A 2 -21.09 -21.43 -1.91
CA ARG A 2 -20.90 -19.98 -1.92
C ARG A 2 -19.68 -19.68 -2.77
N ARG A 3 -19.88 -19.11 -3.97
CA ARG A 3 -18.83 -18.46 -4.75
C ARG A 3 -18.57 -17.10 -4.11
N LEU A 4 -17.43 -16.93 -3.44
CA LEU A 4 -16.94 -15.62 -3.09
C LEU A 4 -16.11 -15.10 -4.28
N ARG A 5 -16.72 -14.24 -5.09
CA ARG A 5 -15.99 -13.42 -6.06
C ARG A 5 -15.55 -12.15 -5.34
N CYS A 6 -14.26 -12.00 -5.06
CA CYS A 6 -13.70 -10.69 -4.78
C CYS A 6 -13.34 -10.06 -6.14
N THR A 7 -14.25 -9.27 -6.69
CA THR A 7 -14.00 -8.53 -7.94
C THR A 7 -13.96 -7.05 -7.59
N GLU A 8 -12.77 -6.47 -7.53
CA GLU A 8 -12.64 -5.00 -7.56
C GLU A 8 -12.96 -4.52 -8.98
N TYR A 9 -14.18 -4.03 -9.18
CA TYR A 9 -14.59 -3.39 -10.42
C TYR A 9 -14.09 -1.95 -10.47
N VAL A 10 -13.10 -1.67 -11.31
CA VAL A 10 -12.79 -0.31 -11.77
C VAL A 10 -13.86 0.12 -12.77
N ARG A 11 -14.91 0.81 -12.31
CA ARG A 11 -15.86 1.51 -13.20
C ARG A 11 -15.37 2.92 -13.48
N SER A 12 -15.00 3.16 -14.74
CA SER A 12 -14.74 4.49 -15.30
C SER A 12 -16.06 5.27 -15.42
N SER A 13 -16.24 6.27 -14.57
CA SER A 13 -17.29 7.28 -14.64
C SER A 13 -17.00 8.30 -15.74
N ARG A 14 -17.59 8.15 -16.92
CA ARG A 14 -17.82 9.26 -17.85
C ARG A 14 -19.23 9.17 -18.44
N GLY A 15 -20.19 9.73 -17.70
CA GLY A 15 -21.47 10.15 -18.23
C GLY A 15 -21.48 11.67 -18.31
N ARG A 16 -21.39 12.23 -19.51
CA ARG A 16 -21.96 13.54 -19.81
C ARG A 16 -22.31 13.61 -21.29
N LEU A 17 -23.59 13.86 -21.53
CA LEU A 17 -24.23 14.15 -22.80
C LEU A 17 -23.73 15.50 -23.35
N ILE A 18 -23.40 15.57 -24.63
CA ILE A 18 -23.49 16.80 -25.42
C ILE A 18 -23.97 16.40 -26.83
N GLY A 19 -24.96 17.14 -27.32
CA GLY A 19 -25.83 16.82 -28.45
C GLY A 19 -25.20 16.90 -29.84
N ALA A 20 -26.04 16.50 -30.79
CA ALA A 20 -25.79 16.40 -32.22
C ALA A 20 -25.51 17.77 -32.87
N ALA A 21 -24.54 17.79 -33.79
CA ALA A 21 -24.57 18.58 -35.01
C ALA A 21 -23.61 17.97 -36.05
N GLU A 22 -23.94 18.19 -37.32
CA GLU A 22 -23.57 17.43 -38.51
C GLU A 22 -22.11 17.54 -38.96
N GLY A 23 -21.66 16.46 -39.63
CA GLY A 23 -20.91 16.44 -40.89
C GLY A 23 -19.75 17.41 -41.11
N THR A 24 -18.55 16.86 -41.32
CA THR A 24 -17.74 17.08 -42.55
C THR A 24 -16.47 16.21 -42.47
N THR A 25 -16.31 15.37 -43.49
CA THR A 25 -15.14 14.53 -43.74
C THR A 25 -13.94 15.40 -44.12
N VAL A 26 -12.82 15.29 -43.40
CA VAL A 26 -11.52 15.81 -43.86
C VAL A 26 -10.46 14.74 -43.68
N THR A 27 -9.97 14.25 -44.81
CA THR A 27 -8.80 13.39 -44.97
C THR A 27 -7.53 14.19 -44.69
N GLY A 28 -6.73 13.75 -43.72
CA GLY A 28 -5.44 14.37 -43.39
C GLY A 28 -4.43 13.32 -42.95
N SER A 29 -3.46 13.01 -43.80
CA SER A 29 -2.38 12.05 -43.53
C SER A 29 -1.48 12.54 -42.41
N ALA A 30 -1.39 11.80 -41.31
CA ALA A 30 -0.40 12.02 -40.27
C ALA A 30 0.81 11.09 -40.52
N ARG A 31 1.90 11.69 -40.99
CA ARG A 31 3.21 11.06 -41.09
C ARG A 31 3.64 10.53 -39.71
N SER A 32 3.91 9.24 -39.63
CA SER A 32 4.49 8.58 -38.47
C SER A 32 5.86 9.18 -38.16
N ARG A 33 6.00 9.86 -37.03
CA ARG A 33 7.30 10.17 -36.47
C ARG A 33 7.84 8.92 -35.82
N ALA A 34 8.90 8.42 -36.44
CA ALA A 34 9.63 7.23 -36.10
C ALA A 34 10.08 7.17 -34.64
N GLU A 35 10.08 5.93 -34.18
CA GLU A 35 10.73 5.35 -33.02
C GLU A 35 12.04 6.02 -32.62
N SER A 36 12.24 6.22 -31.32
CA SER A 36 13.57 6.43 -30.75
C SER A 36 13.76 5.65 -29.45
N ARG A 37 14.20 4.40 -29.63
CA ARG A 37 15.47 3.85 -29.10
C ARG A 37 15.58 3.60 -27.59
N ALA A 38 15.44 2.31 -27.24
CA ALA A 38 16.47 1.44 -26.63
C ALA A 38 15.77 0.30 -25.85
N GLU A 39 15.38 -0.72 -26.61
CA GLU A 39 14.98 -2.03 -26.09
C GLU A 39 16.20 -2.68 -25.43
N THR A 40 16.10 -2.94 -24.14
CA THR A 40 17.20 -3.46 -23.31
C THR A 40 17.00 -4.93 -22.97
N GLY A 41 16.45 -5.69 -23.92
CA GLY A 41 16.33 -7.14 -23.86
C GLY A 41 16.63 -7.74 -25.23
N PRO A 42 17.07 -9.01 -25.31
CA PRO A 42 17.51 -9.63 -26.56
C PRO A 42 16.40 -9.89 -27.60
N TYR A 43 15.12 -9.65 -27.27
CA TYR A 43 13.96 -10.00 -28.09
C TYR A 43 12.92 -8.87 -28.16
N GLY A 44 12.23 -8.77 -29.30
CA GLY A 44 11.11 -7.83 -29.48
C GLY A 44 9.86 -8.25 -28.70
N PRO A 45 8.92 -7.31 -28.39
CA PRO A 45 7.76 -7.60 -27.53
C PRO A 45 6.85 -8.74 -27.99
N ASP A 46 6.68 -8.88 -29.31
CA ASP A 46 5.82 -9.91 -29.93
C ASP A 46 6.50 -11.29 -29.92
N GLU A 47 7.82 -11.33 -30.05
CA GLU A 47 8.63 -12.55 -29.96
C GLU A 47 8.64 -13.10 -28.54
N VAL A 48 8.78 -12.23 -27.54
CA VAL A 48 8.65 -12.59 -26.11
C VAL A 48 7.27 -13.18 -25.84
N TYR A 49 6.19 -12.55 -26.32
CA TYR A 49 4.84 -13.07 -26.13
C TYR A 49 4.65 -14.44 -26.79
N GLY A 50 5.11 -14.62 -28.03
CA GLY A 50 5.01 -15.91 -28.73
C GLY A 50 5.68 -17.04 -27.97
N ARG A 51 6.86 -16.79 -27.39
CA ARG A 51 7.57 -17.76 -26.54
C ARG A 51 6.86 -18.02 -25.22
N LEU A 52 6.36 -16.97 -24.56
CA LEU A 52 5.61 -17.11 -23.31
C LEU A 52 4.32 -17.91 -23.49
N LYS A 53 3.64 -17.73 -24.63
CA LYS A 53 2.38 -18.43 -24.92
C LYS A 53 2.58 -19.95 -25.04
N ALA A 54 3.76 -20.41 -25.46
CA ALA A 54 4.10 -21.82 -25.54
C ALA A 54 4.16 -22.53 -24.16
N TYR A 55 4.17 -21.78 -23.06
CA TYR A 55 4.12 -22.34 -21.72
C TYR A 55 2.69 -22.57 -21.19
N GLU A 56 1.66 -22.05 -21.85
CA GLU A 56 0.28 -22.32 -21.43
C GLU A 56 -0.03 -23.81 -21.47
N GLY A 57 -0.69 -24.30 -20.43
CA GLY A 57 -0.98 -25.72 -20.25
C GLY A 57 0.19 -26.54 -19.72
N ARG A 58 1.42 -26.01 -19.66
CA ARG A 58 2.55 -26.68 -18.99
C ARG A 58 2.39 -26.62 -17.47
N SER A 59 2.98 -27.59 -16.79
CA SER A 59 2.98 -27.61 -15.33
C SER A 59 3.70 -26.40 -14.75
N ALA A 60 3.17 -25.83 -13.68
CA ALA A 60 3.80 -24.83 -12.82
C ALA A 60 4.36 -25.44 -11.52
N ALA A 61 3.80 -26.56 -11.08
CA ALA A 61 4.28 -27.36 -9.96
C ALA A 61 3.82 -28.80 -10.14
N GLU A 62 4.70 -29.77 -9.89
CA GLU A 62 4.41 -31.20 -10.05
C GLU A 62 4.64 -31.92 -8.73
N SER A 63 3.66 -32.75 -8.33
CA SER A 63 3.75 -33.60 -7.14
C SER A 63 4.15 -32.84 -5.88
N GLY A 64 3.67 -31.60 -5.74
CA GLY A 64 3.98 -30.77 -4.60
C GLY A 64 3.40 -31.34 -3.33
N ARG A 65 4.16 -31.28 -2.24
CA ARG A 65 3.72 -31.69 -0.90
C ARG A 65 3.84 -30.52 0.05
N GLY A 66 2.81 -30.30 0.86
CA GLY A 66 2.88 -29.37 1.97
C GLY A 66 3.99 -29.77 2.93
N ARG A 67 4.66 -28.78 3.53
CA ARG A 67 5.78 -29.05 4.45
C ARG A 67 5.33 -29.78 5.69
N ASP A 68 4.17 -29.38 6.20
CA ASP A 68 3.53 -29.94 7.36
C ASP A 68 2.13 -30.42 6.96
N PRO A 69 1.64 -31.51 7.57
CA PRO A 69 0.21 -31.76 7.61
C PRO A 69 -0.52 -30.54 8.17
N VAL A 70 -1.80 -30.43 7.85
CA VAL A 70 -2.67 -29.44 8.49
C VAL A 70 -2.53 -29.61 10.01
N ASN A 71 -2.24 -28.54 10.74
CA ASN A 71 -1.93 -28.65 12.16
C ASN A 71 -2.51 -27.49 12.98
N ALA A 72 -2.91 -27.81 14.21
CA ALA A 72 -3.54 -26.85 15.13
C ALA A 72 -2.64 -25.65 15.48
N PRO A 73 -1.30 -25.79 15.69
CA PRO A 73 -0.44 -24.63 15.96
C PRO A 73 -0.47 -23.56 14.87
N MET A 74 -0.38 -23.95 13.59
CA MET A 74 -0.47 -23.02 12.47
C MET A 74 -1.86 -22.39 12.34
N ILE A 75 -2.93 -23.17 12.56
CA ILE A 75 -4.31 -22.66 12.57
C ILE A 75 -4.47 -21.58 13.64
N ARG A 76 -4.06 -21.87 14.89
CA ARG A 76 -4.14 -20.92 16.01
C ARG A 76 -3.41 -19.62 15.69
N HIS A 77 -2.16 -19.68 15.26
CA HIS A 77 -1.38 -18.47 14.97
C HIS A 77 -1.95 -17.65 13.80
N TRP A 78 -2.51 -18.31 12.78
CA TRP A 78 -3.19 -17.62 11.70
C TRP A 78 -4.44 -16.90 12.21
N CYS A 79 -5.26 -17.56 13.05
CA CYS A 79 -6.45 -16.98 13.65
C CYS A 79 -6.12 -15.78 14.57
N GLU A 80 -5.10 -15.92 15.42
CA GLU A 80 -4.61 -14.83 16.27
C GLU A 80 -4.16 -13.62 15.46
N ALA A 81 -3.38 -13.85 14.39
CA ALA A 81 -2.86 -12.77 13.54
C ALA A 81 -3.96 -12.02 12.79
N LEU A 82 -5.05 -12.70 12.42
CA LEU A 82 -6.18 -12.09 11.70
C LEU A 82 -7.33 -11.66 12.61
N GLY A 83 -7.27 -11.98 13.91
CA GLY A 83 -8.36 -11.73 14.85
C GLY A 83 -9.62 -12.56 14.57
N ASP A 84 -9.49 -13.70 13.90
CA ASP A 84 -10.62 -14.59 13.60
C ASP A 84 -10.85 -15.55 14.78
N THR A 85 -11.97 -15.38 15.48
CA THR A 85 -12.31 -16.09 16.72
C THR A 85 -13.39 -17.16 16.52
N SER A 86 -13.60 -17.61 15.28
CA SER A 86 -14.60 -18.63 15.00
C SER A 86 -14.32 -19.94 15.76
N PRO A 87 -15.29 -20.48 16.50
CA PRO A 87 -15.11 -21.71 17.28
C PRO A 87 -14.91 -22.97 16.38
N ALA A 88 -15.17 -22.87 15.08
CA ALA A 88 -14.97 -23.97 14.13
C ALA A 88 -13.49 -24.37 13.98
N TYR A 89 -12.55 -23.53 14.44
CA TYR A 89 -11.11 -23.71 14.29
C TYR A 89 -10.45 -24.32 15.54
N GLU A 90 -11.25 -24.64 16.57
CA GLU A 90 -10.80 -25.14 17.86
C GLU A 90 -11.40 -26.51 18.20
N GLY A 91 -10.75 -27.22 19.13
CA GLY A 91 -11.23 -28.51 19.64
C GLY A 91 -10.93 -29.72 18.75
N PRO A 92 -11.46 -30.90 19.11
CA PRO A 92 -11.16 -32.16 18.43
C PRO A 92 -11.68 -32.23 16.99
N ASP A 93 -12.76 -31.50 16.69
CA ASP A 93 -13.37 -31.45 15.36
C ASP A 93 -12.96 -30.22 14.54
N ALA A 94 -11.87 -29.55 14.95
CA ALA A 94 -11.36 -28.35 14.31
C ALA A 94 -11.18 -28.54 12.80
N ILE A 95 -11.52 -27.50 12.06
CA ILE A 95 -11.16 -27.36 10.65
C ILE A 95 -10.15 -26.22 10.52
N ALA A 96 -9.30 -26.27 9.51
CA ALA A 96 -8.52 -25.09 9.15
C ALA A 96 -9.46 -24.03 8.54
N PRO A 97 -9.26 -22.73 8.85
CA PRO A 97 -9.89 -21.64 8.12
C PRO A 97 -9.72 -21.85 6.61
N PRO A 98 -10.80 -21.80 5.80
CA PRO A 98 -10.70 -22.09 4.37
C PRO A 98 -9.66 -21.23 3.64
N THR A 99 -9.51 -19.98 4.05
CA THR A 99 -8.52 -19.01 3.58
C THR A 99 -7.06 -19.39 3.85
N MET A 100 -6.80 -20.43 4.66
CA MET A 100 -5.48 -21.02 4.82
C MET A 100 -5.11 -21.99 3.69
N LEU A 101 -5.97 -22.23 2.68
CA LEU A 101 -5.71 -23.20 1.61
C LEU A 101 -4.31 -23.07 1.00
N GLN A 102 -3.89 -21.84 0.67
CA GLN A 102 -2.55 -21.58 0.13
C GLN A 102 -1.45 -21.67 1.19
N ALA A 103 -1.75 -21.40 2.46
CA ALA A 103 -0.75 -21.39 3.53
C ALA A 103 -0.04 -22.75 3.66
N TRP A 104 -0.77 -23.84 3.41
CA TRP A 104 -0.26 -25.21 3.44
C TRP A 104 0.63 -25.59 2.24
N THR A 105 0.61 -24.80 1.16
CA THR A 105 1.39 -25.05 -0.06
C THR A 105 2.54 -24.06 -0.26
N MET A 106 2.69 -23.09 0.65
CA MET A 106 3.75 -22.07 0.55
C MET A 106 5.15 -22.68 0.70
N GLY A 107 6.09 -22.18 -0.11
CA GLY A 107 7.50 -22.57 -0.01
C GLY A 107 8.19 -22.14 1.29
N GLY A 108 7.64 -21.21 2.07
CA GLY A 108 8.29 -20.68 3.28
C GLY A 108 9.66 -20.06 2.99
N LEU A 109 10.51 -19.95 4.02
CA LEU A 109 11.83 -19.31 3.90
C LEU A 109 12.84 -20.13 3.07
N SER A 110 12.64 -21.44 2.93
CA SER A 110 13.53 -22.29 2.11
C SER A 110 13.10 -22.40 0.65
N GLY A 111 12.07 -21.67 0.22
CA GLY A 111 11.64 -21.62 -1.19
C GLY A 111 10.70 -22.76 -1.63
N HIS A 112 10.34 -22.75 -2.91
CA HIS A 112 9.33 -23.65 -3.50
C HIS A 112 10.00 -24.87 -4.13
N ALA A 113 10.16 -25.95 -3.37
CA ALA A 113 10.81 -27.17 -3.86
C ALA A 113 10.03 -27.90 -4.97
N ALA A 114 8.72 -27.68 -5.07
CA ALA A 114 7.84 -28.35 -6.02
C ALA A 114 7.61 -27.57 -7.33
N ARG A 115 8.27 -26.42 -7.51
CA ARG A 115 8.11 -25.61 -8.71
C ARG A 115 8.72 -26.33 -9.91
N SER A 116 8.03 -26.30 -11.04
CA SER A 116 8.51 -26.94 -12.27
C SER A 116 9.58 -26.11 -12.98
N ASP A 117 10.46 -26.78 -13.71
CA ASP A 117 11.43 -26.15 -14.61
C ASP A 117 10.75 -25.22 -15.62
N ALA A 118 9.60 -25.65 -16.16
CA ALA A 118 8.82 -24.86 -17.11
C ALA A 118 8.40 -23.49 -16.54
N TYR A 119 8.06 -23.43 -15.25
CA TYR A 119 7.69 -22.17 -14.61
C TYR A 119 8.91 -21.31 -14.30
N ASP A 120 10.01 -21.90 -13.84
CA ASP A 120 11.26 -21.16 -13.62
C ASP A 120 11.83 -20.61 -14.94
N GLU A 121 11.80 -21.39 -16.03
CA GLU A 121 12.14 -20.93 -17.39
C GLU A 121 11.26 -19.76 -17.85
N LEU A 122 9.95 -19.84 -17.62
CA LEU A 122 9.02 -18.75 -17.93
C LEU A 122 9.36 -17.48 -17.14
N LEU A 123 9.63 -17.62 -15.83
CA LEU A 123 9.97 -16.49 -14.98
C LEU A 123 11.32 -15.86 -15.37
N ALA A 124 12.30 -16.68 -15.73
CA ALA A 124 13.60 -16.24 -16.23
C ALA A 124 13.48 -15.51 -17.58
N LEU A 125 12.66 -16.03 -18.51
CA LEU A 125 12.38 -15.36 -19.79
C LEU A 125 11.76 -13.96 -19.57
N LEU A 126 10.88 -13.81 -18.59
CA LEU A 126 10.32 -12.52 -18.22
C LEU A 126 11.38 -11.57 -17.63
N ASP A 127 12.26 -12.09 -16.77
CA ASP A 127 13.34 -11.32 -16.17
C ASP A 127 14.37 -10.86 -17.23
N ASP A 128 14.73 -11.72 -18.19
CA ASP A 128 15.59 -11.42 -19.34
C ASP A 128 14.95 -10.40 -20.30
N ALA A 129 13.62 -10.39 -20.39
CA ALA A 129 12.86 -9.34 -21.09
C ALA A 129 12.79 -8.01 -20.29
N GLY A 130 13.45 -7.93 -19.14
CA GLY A 130 13.52 -6.77 -18.26
C GLY A 130 12.29 -6.59 -17.37
N CYS A 131 11.43 -7.61 -17.23
CA CYS A 131 10.28 -7.60 -16.33
C CYS A 131 10.64 -8.10 -14.93
N THR A 132 11.62 -7.46 -14.30
CA THR A 132 12.26 -7.92 -13.06
C THR A 132 11.44 -7.72 -11.79
N SER A 133 10.27 -7.06 -11.88
CA SER A 133 9.39 -6.82 -10.74
C SER A 133 8.09 -7.60 -10.86
N VAL A 134 7.56 -8.04 -9.74
CA VAL A 134 6.35 -8.86 -9.66
C VAL A 134 5.36 -8.27 -8.66
N VAL A 135 4.07 -8.37 -8.99
CA VAL A 135 3.00 -8.06 -8.06
C VAL A 135 1.86 -9.06 -8.27
N ALA A 136 1.23 -9.50 -7.18
CA ALA A 136 0.00 -10.27 -7.24
C ALA A 136 -1.17 -9.33 -7.57
N THR A 137 -2.01 -9.70 -8.53
CA THR A 137 -3.11 -8.84 -8.98
C THR A 137 -4.47 -9.45 -8.71
N ASP A 138 -4.59 -10.77 -8.76
CA ASP A 138 -5.85 -11.46 -8.54
C ASP A 138 -5.60 -12.81 -7.84
N CYS A 139 -6.51 -13.17 -6.93
CA CYS A 139 -6.50 -14.44 -6.22
C CYS A 139 -7.95 -14.95 -6.10
N GLU A 140 -8.25 -16.06 -6.75
CA GLU A 140 -9.54 -16.75 -6.66
C GLU A 140 -9.32 -18.11 -6.00
N GLN A 141 -10.10 -18.42 -4.97
CA GLN A 141 -10.06 -19.71 -4.30
C GLN A 141 -11.45 -20.34 -4.27
N GLU A 142 -11.54 -21.62 -4.61
CA GLU A 142 -12.74 -22.43 -4.43
C GLU A 142 -12.46 -23.50 -3.36
N TYR A 143 -13.29 -23.54 -2.33
CA TYR A 143 -13.17 -24.49 -1.22
C TYR A 143 -14.22 -25.58 -1.37
N LEU A 144 -13.80 -26.81 -1.62
CA LEU A 144 -14.71 -27.94 -1.88
C LEU A 144 -15.01 -28.73 -0.61
N ARG A 145 -14.03 -28.81 0.30
CA ARG A 145 -14.13 -29.49 1.60
C ARG A 145 -13.28 -28.78 2.64
N PRO A 146 -13.65 -28.87 3.93
CA PRO A 146 -12.80 -28.39 5.00
C PRO A 146 -11.52 -29.22 5.10
N LEU A 147 -10.42 -28.54 5.40
CA LEU A 147 -9.16 -29.18 5.79
C LEU A 147 -9.19 -29.45 7.29
N ARG A 148 -8.67 -30.61 7.72
CA ARG A 148 -8.68 -31.02 9.13
C ARG A 148 -7.26 -31.29 9.62
N PRO A 149 -6.94 -31.00 10.89
CA PRO A 149 -5.65 -31.36 11.47
C PRO A 149 -5.29 -32.83 11.22
N GLY A 150 -4.04 -33.08 10.85
CA GLY A 150 -3.52 -34.40 10.46
C GLY A 150 -3.56 -34.68 8.96
N ALA A 151 -4.38 -33.98 8.18
CA ALA A 151 -4.48 -34.21 6.74
C ALA A 151 -3.18 -33.84 6.00
N GLU A 152 -2.71 -34.73 5.15
CA GLU A 152 -1.55 -34.48 4.30
C GLU A 152 -1.94 -33.70 3.05
N ILE A 153 -1.24 -32.60 2.79
CA ILE A 153 -1.51 -31.74 1.64
C ILE A 153 -0.59 -32.08 0.48
N THR A 154 -1.19 -32.31 -0.68
CA THR A 154 -0.49 -32.39 -1.97
C THR A 154 -1.10 -31.42 -2.96
N PHE A 155 -0.35 -31.01 -3.98
CA PHE A 155 -0.84 -30.06 -4.97
C PHE A 155 -0.09 -30.18 -6.29
N ASP A 156 -0.79 -29.88 -7.37
CA ASP A 156 -0.22 -29.63 -8.69
C ASP A 156 -0.70 -28.28 -9.18
N ALA A 157 0.09 -27.63 -10.03
CA ALA A 157 -0.29 -26.37 -10.63
C ALA A 157 -0.02 -26.38 -12.13
N VAL A 158 -0.84 -25.63 -12.89
CA VAL A 158 -0.69 -25.43 -14.32
C VAL A 158 -0.56 -23.93 -14.61
N ILE A 159 0.26 -23.60 -15.60
CA ILE A 159 0.29 -22.27 -16.22
C ILE A 159 -0.98 -22.14 -17.06
N GLU A 160 -2.03 -21.58 -16.48
CA GLU A 160 -3.37 -21.55 -17.09
C GLU A 160 -3.43 -20.54 -18.23
N SER A 161 -2.83 -19.36 -18.05
CA SER A 161 -2.73 -18.38 -19.13
C SER A 161 -1.58 -17.39 -18.98
N VAL A 162 -1.13 -16.85 -20.10
CA VAL A 162 -0.23 -15.70 -20.21
C VAL A 162 -0.88 -14.67 -21.13
N SER A 163 -0.95 -13.41 -20.67
CA SER A 163 -1.51 -12.32 -21.47
C SER A 163 -0.53 -11.83 -22.52
N ASP A 164 -1.04 -11.12 -23.52
CA ASP A 164 -0.25 -10.18 -24.30
C ASP A 164 0.35 -9.08 -23.40
N ARG A 165 1.33 -8.34 -23.92
CA ARG A 165 2.00 -7.28 -23.17
C ARG A 165 0.99 -6.19 -22.78
N LYS A 166 0.90 -5.89 -21.48
CA LYS A 166 0.06 -4.81 -20.95
C LYS A 166 0.90 -3.70 -20.35
N THR A 167 0.48 -2.46 -20.58
CA THR A 167 1.04 -1.28 -19.93
C THR A 167 0.15 -0.85 -18.78
N THR A 168 0.70 -0.87 -17.57
CA THR A 168 0.01 -0.47 -16.34
C THR A 168 0.67 0.77 -15.72
N LYS A 169 0.12 1.29 -14.63
CA LYS A 169 0.77 2.37 -13.85
C LYS A 169 2.11 1.94 -13.24
N LEU A 170 2.27 0.66 -12.92
CA LEU A 170 3.51 0.10 -12.35
C LEU A 170 4.58 -0.09 -13.41
N GLY A 171 4.16 -0.30 -14.66
CA GLY A 171 5.04 -0.49 -15.80
C GLY A 171 4.43 -1.41 -16.86
N ALA A 172 5.20 -1.65 -17.92
CA ALA A 172 4.83 -2.58 -18.97
C ALA A 172 5.29 -3.99 -18.62
N GLY A 173 4.42 -4.97 -18.81
CA GLY A 173 4.64 -6.34 -18.38
C GLY A 173 3.64 -7.34 -18.94
N TYR A 174 3.66 -8.55 -18.39
CA TYR A 174 2.81 -9.66 -18.79
C TYR A 174 2.13 -10.24 -17.56
N PHE A 175 0.84 -10.56 -17.70
CA PHE A 175 0.14 -11.29 -16.65
C PHE A 175 0.32 -12.77 -16.85
N VAL A 176 0.59 -13.48 -15.76
CA VAL A 176 0.71 -14.94 -15.72
C VAL A 176 -0.29 -15.44 -14.70
N THR A 177 -1.20 -16.30 -15.15
CA THR A 177 -2.22 -16.93 -14.30
C THR A 177 -1.86 -18.39 -14.11
N THR A 178 -1.72 -18.82 -12.87
CA THR A 178 -1.52 -20.22 -12.50
C THR A 178 -2.77 -20.74 -11.80
N ARG A 179 -3.19 -21.96 -12.12
CA ARG A 179 -4.26 -22.67 -11.40
C ARG A 179 -3.65 -23.85 -10.66
N MET A 180 -3.85 -23.89 -9.35
CA MET A 180 -3.40 -24.95 -8.46
C MET A 180 -4.60 -25.76 -7.96
N ASP A 181 -4.46 -27.08 -8.02
CA ASP A 181 -5.42 -28.03 -7.43
C ASP A 181 -4.79 -28.60 -6.16
N VAL A 182 -5.38 -28.28 -5.01
CA VAL A 182 -4.88 -28.68 -3.69
C VAL A 182 -5.70 -29.88 -3.20
N ARG A 183 -5.01 -30.94 -2.80
CA ARG A 183 -5.60 -32.19 -2.31
C ARG A 183 -5.23 -32.43 -0.86
N ALA A 184 -6.18 -32.96 -0.10
CA ALA A 184 -5.99 -33.44 1.27
C ALA A 184 -6.18 -34.96 1.27
N ASP A 185 -5.16 -35.70 1.68
CA ASP A 185 -5.16 -37.17 1.69
C ASP A 185 -5.53 -37.78 0.33
N GLY A 186 -5.07 -37.15 -0.75
CA GLY A 186 -5.33 -37.56 -2.14
C GLY A 186 -6.65 -37.08 -2.73
N GLU A 187 -7.56 -36.48 -1.95
CA GLU A 187 -8.85 -35.99 -2.43
C GLU A 187 -8.84 -34.47 -2.65
N LEU A 188 -9.45 -33.99 -3.73
CA LEU A 188 -9.49 -32.57 -4.07
C LEU A 188 -10.15 -31.74 -2.95
N ALA A 189 -9.37 -30.84 -2.36
CA ALA A 189 -9.80 -30.01 -1.24
C ALA A 189 -10.24 -28.61 -1.66
N GLY A 190 -9.52 -28.04 -2.62
CA GLY A 190 -9.82 -26.74 -3.17
C GLY A 190 -8.99 -26.43 -4.39
N THR A 191 -9.35 -25.34 -5.07
CA THR A 191 -8.58 -24.80 -6.19
C THR A 191 -8.15 -23.38 -5.88
N HIS A 192 -6.98 -22.99 -6.38
CA HIS A 192 -6.41 -21.67 -6.19
C HIS A 192 -5.90 -21.15 -7.54
N ARG A 193 -6.59 -20.17 -8.09
CA ARG A 193 -6.17 -19.44 -9.29
C ARG A 193 -5.53 -18.14 -8.87
N PHE A 194 -4.25 -18.00 -9.20
CA PHE A 194 -3.43 -16.88 -8.80
C PHE A 194 -2.88 -16.19 -10.04
N ARG A 195 -3.04 -14.87 -10.10
CA ARG A 195 -2.56 -14.06 -11.21
C ARG A 195 -1.52 -13.06 -10.71
N ILE A 196 -0.36 -13.08 -11.35
CA ILE A 196 0.71 -12.11 -11.14
C ILE A 196 0.87 -11.24 -12.37
N LEU A 197 1.35 -10.02 -12.17
CA LEU A 197 1.95 -9.18 -13.19
C LEU A 197 3.46 -9.19 -12.96
N LYS A 198 4.22 -9.74 -13.90
CA LYS A 198 5.66 -9.45 -14.01
C LYS A 198 5.85 -8.28 -14.96
N TYR A 199 6.50 -7.23 -14.49
CA TYR A 199 6.60 -5.97 -15.21
C TYR A 199 7.98 -5.36 -15.08
N ARG A 200 8.34 -4.58 -16.10
CA ARG A 200 9.46 -3.66 -16.03
C ARG A 200 9.00 -2.46 -15.22
N PRO A 201 9.61 -2.16 -14.06
CA PRO A 201 9.28 -0.96 -13.31
C PRO A 201 9.29 0.24 -14.24
N ALA A 202 8.20 0.98 -14.27
CA ALA A 202 8.21 2.27 -14.92
C ALA A 202 9.39 3.03 -14.33
N LYS A 203 10.30 3.54 -15.19
CA LYS A 203 11.30 4.50 -14.75
C LYS A 203 10.52 5.53 -13.95
N ARG A 204 10.78 5.60 -12.64
CA ARG A 204 10.18 6.61 -11.78
C ARG A 204 10.46 7.90 -12.51
N ARG A 205 9.43 8.51 -13.09
CA ARG A 205 9.59 9.80 -13.74
C ARG A 205 10.23 10.63 -12.64
N PRO A 206 11.47 11.12 -12.81
CA PRO A 206 12.00 12.07 -11.85
C PRO A 206 10.88 13.10 -11.70
N PRO A 207 10.50 13.48 -10.46
CA PRO A 207 9.46 14.47 -10.27
C PRO A 207 9.75 15.57 -11.26
N VAL A 208 8.74 15.94 -12.06
CA VAL A 208 8.91 16.91 -13.15
C VAL A 208 9.69 18.06 -12.57
N THR A 209 10.98 18.11 -12.90
CA THR A 209 11.81 19.27 -12.65
C THR A 209 11.12 20.31 -13.50
N ALA A 210 10.35 21.18 -12.84
CA ALA A 210 9.96 22.44 -13.42
C ALA A 210 11.24 23.00 -14.04
N THR A 211 11.15 23.28 -15.33
CA THR A 211 12.17 23.86 -16.19
C THR A 211 13.22 24.62 -15.41
N THR A 212 14.47 24.12 -15.48
CA THR A 212 15.67 24.78 -14.99
C THR A 212 15.72 26.21 -15.52
N ARG A 213 15.29 27.16 -14.69
CA ARG A 213 15.88 28.48 -14.65
C ARG A 213 16.91 28.43 -13.55
N THR A 214 18.17 28.61 -13.94
CA THR A 214 19.34 28.65 -13.08
C THR A 214 19.12 29.59 -11.89
N ARG A 215 18.96 29.04 -10.68
CA ARG A 215 19.21 29.68 -9.38
C ARG A 215 19.56 28.59 -8.36
N GLY A 216 20.52 28.89 -7.48
CA GLY A 216 21.45 27.91 -6.90
C GLY A 216 20.94 27.05 -5.73
N ALA A 217 21.70 25.96 -5.51
CA ALA A 217 21.77 25.11 -4.32
C ALA A 217 20.43 24.79 -3.61
N ASP A 218 19.66 23.85 -4.17
CA ASP A 218 18.39 23.41 -3.58
C ASP A 218 18.57 22.53 -2.34
N ALA A 219 17.96 22.98 -1.24
CA ALA A 219 17.77 22.20 -0.02
C ALA A 219 16.76 21.04 -0.25
N PRO A 220 16.87 19.92 0.48
CA PRO A 220 15.95 18.79 0.34
C PRO A 220 14.49 19.17 0.68
N ILE A 221 13.57 18.87 -0.24
CA ILE A 221 12.14 19.24 -0.18
C ILE A 221 11.33 18.24 0.67
N ARG A 222 10.35 18.73 1.45
CA ARG A 222 9.42 17.88 2.24
C ARG A 222 8.48 17.06 1.34
N PRO A 223 8.09 15.81 1.74
CA PRO A 223 7.10 15.05 0.98
C PRO A 223 5.78 15.81 0.92
N ARG A 224 5.24 15.99 -0.29
CA ARG A 224 3.95 16.66 -0.50
C ARG A 224 2.80 15.79 -0.01
N PRO A 225 1.80 16.36 0.68
CA PRO A 225 0.62 15.61 1.09
C PRO A 225 -0.22 15.16 -0.11
N VAL A 226 -0.87 14.01 0.02
CA VAL A 226 -1.87 13.54 -0.96
C VAL A 226 -3.21 14.19 -0.63
N VAL A 227 -3.58 15.19 -1.43
CA VAL A 227 -4.86 15.90 -1.30
C VAL A 227 -5.92 15.21 -2.14
N ASN A 228 -7.07 14.90 -1.54
CA ASN A 228 -8.25 14.35 -2.19
C ASN A 228 -9.50 15.13 -1.77
N ARG A 229 -10.68 14.76 -2.29
CA ARG A 229 -11.95 15.44 -1.99
C ARG A 229 -12.27 15.49 -0.49
N ASP A 230 -11.90 14.44 0.26
CA ASP A 230 -12.33 14.28 1.65
C ASP A 230 -11.41 14.99 2.64
N ASN A 231 -10.18 15.34 2.24
CA ASN A 231 -9.22 16.09 3.07
C ASN A 231 -8.85 17.48 2.54
N ALA A 232 -9.39 17.91 1.39
CA ALA A 232 -9.08 19.21 0.79
C ALA A 232 -9.33 20.38 1.76
N GLY A 233 -10.46 20.36 2.48
CA GLY A 233 -10.81 21.43 3.43
C GLY A 233 -9.83 21.57 4.60
N PHE A 234 -9.16 20.49 5.01
CA PHE A 234 -8.07 20.58 5.99
C PHE A 234 -6.89 21.38 5.42
N TRP A 235 -6.47 21.08 4.19
CA TRP A 235 -5.34 21.76 3.54
C TRP A 235 -5.65 23.20 3.14
N GLU A 236 -6.90 23.49 2.76
CA GLU A 236 -7.39 24.87 2.59
C GLU A 236 -7.32 25.66 3.90
N GLY A 237 -7.71 25.04 5.02
CA GLY A 237 -7.54 25.61 6.35
C GLY A 237 -6.08 25.90 6.66
N VAL A 238 -5.19 24.92 6.45
CA VAL A 238 -3.73 25.09 6.66
C VAL A 238 -3.17 26.26 5.84
N ALA A 239 -3.53 26.38 4.56
CA ALA A 239 -3.09 27.49 3.71
C ALA A 239 -3.61 28.87 4.17
N LEU A 240 -4.69 28.89 4.95
CA LEU A 240 -5.24 30.09 5.60
C LEU A 240 -4.76 30.25 7.05
N HIS A 241 -3.79 29.45 7.51
CA HIS A 241 -3.30 29.40 8.88
C HIS A 241 -4.40 29.10 9.92
N ARG A 242 -5.33 28.20 9.57
CA ARG A 242 -6.45 27.77 10.41
C ARG A 242 -6.48 26.26 10.51
N LEU A 243 -6.31 25.71 11.71
CA LEU A 243 -6.41 24.27 11.92
C LEU A 243 -7.88 23.88 12.09
N LEU A 244 -8.48 23.38 11.01
CA LEU A 244 -9.90 23.02 10.99
C LEU A 244 -10.13 21.55 11.41
N ILE A 245 -10.99 21.36 12.40
CA ILE A 245 -11.46 20.06 12.88
C ILE A 245 -12.86 19.83 12.31
N GLN A 246 -13.10 18.64 11.77
CA GLN A 246 -14.40 18.29 11.21
C GLN A 246 -15.41 18.01 12.34
N ARG A 247 -16.60 18.61 12.26
CA ARG A 247 -17.68 18.40 13.23
C ARG A 247 -18.90 17.81 12.53
N CYS A 248 -19.50 16.77 13.10
CA CYS A 248 -20.67 16.13 12.51
C CYS A 248 -21.91 17.04 12.62
N GLY A 249 -22.62 17.25 11.50
CA GLY A 249 -23.87 18.02 11.49
C GLY A 249 -25.03 17.32 12.20
N GLY A 250 -25.00 15.98 12.29
CA GLY A 250 -26.05 15.20 12.95
C GLY A 250 -25.91 15.05 14.47
N CYS A 251 -24.68 14.85 14.98
CA CYS A 251 -24.45 14.57 16.41
C CYS A 251 -23.42 15.49 17.08
N GLY A 252 -22.86 16.47 16.37
CA GLY A 252 -21.87 17.41 16.92
C GLY A 252 -20.51 16.80 17.24
N THR A 253 -20.28 15.50 17.02
CA THR A 253 -18.99 14.84 17.30
C THR A 253 -17.87 15.44 16.46
N LEU A 254 -16.80 15.87 17.14
CA LEU A 254 -15.56 16.32 16.52
C LEU A 254 -14.73 15.11 16.07
N ARG A 255 -14.06 15.22 14.91
CA ARG A 255 -13.24 14.14 14.38
C ARG A 255 -12.00 14.64 13.64
N PHE A 256 -10.93 13.90 13.84
CA PHE A 256 -9.68 13.98 13.10
C PHE A 256 -9.06 12.58 13.06
N PRO A 257 -8.55 12.08 11.92
CA PRO A 257 -8.47 12.72 10.60
C PRO A 257 -9.84 12.93 9.93
N TRP A 258 -9.87 13.73 8.86
CA TRP A 258 -11.08 14.00 8.09
C TRP A 258 -11.59 12.74 7.39
N LEU A 259 -12.90 12.50 7.49
CA LEU A 259 -13.58 11.32 6.92
C LEU A 259 -14.92 11.74 6.28
N PRO A 260 -15.38 11.02 5.23
CA PRO A 260 -16.60 11.36 4.49
C PRO A 260 -17.90 11.15 5.28
N GLY A 261 -17.85 10.47 6.43
CA GLY A 261 -19.01 10.22 7.29
C GLY A 261 -18.63 10.12 8.76
N CYS A 262 -19.61 10.29 9.64
CA CYS A 262 -19.42 10.22 11.08
C CYS A 262 -19.34 8.76 11.57
N GLY A 263 -18.24 8.40 12.26
CA GLY A 263 -18.10 7.07 12.88
C GLY A 263 -19.03 6.80 14.06
N ALA A 264 -19.67 7.83 14.64
CA ALA A 264 -20.59 7.69 15.77
C ALA A 264 -22.06 7.50 15.34
N CYS A 265 -22.54 8.28 14.37
CA CYS A 265 -23.96 8.26 13.95
C CYS A 265 -24.20 7.96 12.46
N GLY A 266 -23.14 7.80 11.66
CA GLY A 266 -23.26 7.52 10.22
C GLY A 266 -23.64 8.72 9.33
N SER A 267 -23.92 9.90 9.91
CA SER A 267 -24.29 11.08 9.11
C SER A 267 -23.18 11.48 8.13
N PRO A 268 -23.52 11.80 6.86
CA PRO A 268 -22.58 12.34 5.88
C PRO A 268 -22.42 13.86 5.99
N GLU A 269 -23.24 14.52 6.82
CA GLU A 269 -23.23 15.97 6.99
C GLU A 269 -22.19 16.41 8.02
N TRP A 270 -21.50 17.50 7.69
CA TRP A 270 -20.49 18.07 8.57
C TRP A 270 -20.23 19.53 8.25
N ASP A 271 -19.77 20.23 9.28
CA ASP A 271 -19.12 21.53 9.20
C ASP A 271 -17.73 21.44 9.85
N THR A 272 -17.12 22.60 10.13
CA THR A 272 -15.79 22.67 10.74
C THR A 272 -15.80 23.61 11.93
N VAL A 273 -15.00 23.27 12.95
CA VAL A 273 -14.61 24.17 14.02
C VAL A 273 -13.11 24.45 13.91
N GLU A 274 -12.69 25.67 14.22
CA GLU A 274 -11.29 26.01 14.28
C GLU A 274 -10.73 25.60 15.64
N ALA A 275 -9.61 24.88 15.63
CA ALA A 275 -8.91 24.50 16.85
C ALA A 275 -8.31 25.74 17.53
N SER A 276 -8.35 25.76 18.87
CA SER A 276 -7.65 26.73 19.72
C SER A 276 -6.14 26.79 19.44
N GLY A 277 -5.58 25.71 18.92
CA GLY A 277 -4.15 25.51 18.71
C GLY A 277 -3.42 25.01 19.96
N GLU A 278 -4.10 24.81 21.07
CA GLU A 278 -3.51 24.26 22.30
C GLU A 278 -3.57 22.73 22.28
N GLY A 279 -2.49 22.10 22.74
CA GLY A 279 -2.45 20.64 22.82
C GLY A 279 -1.36 20.13 23.75
N THR A 280 -1.37 18.82 23.95
CA THR A 280 -0.40 18.10 24.78
C THR A 280 0.15 16.92 24.00
N VAL A 281 1.46 16.66 24.11
CA VAL A 281 2.06 15.46 23.52
C VAL A 281 1.49 14.21 24.20
N TYR A 282 0.63 13.48 23.49
CA TYR A 282 0.03 12.24 23.96
C TYR A 282 1.01 11.06 23.82
N SER A 283 1.71 11.00 22.68
CA SER A 283 2.77 10.02 22.43
C SER A 283 3.76 10.58 21.39
N TYR A 284 4.94 10.00 21.28
CA TYR A 284 5.95 10.42 20.31
C TYR A 284 6.89 9.28 19.91
N VAL A 285 7.52 9.44 18.76
CA VAL A 285 8.66 8.63 18.31
C VAL A 285 9.78 9.55 17.86
N VAL A 286 11.02 9.19 18.16
CA VAL A 286 12.21 9.87 17.64
C VAL A 286 12.84 8.99 16.57
N MET A 287 12.84 9.48 15.33
CA MET A 287 13.41 8.76 14.21
C MET A 287 14.93 8.99 14.16
N HIS A 288 15.72 7.95 14.41
CA HIS A 288 17.19 8.03 14.37
C HIS A 288 17.79 7.53 13.05
N HIS A 289 17.25 6.46 12.46
CA HIS A 289 17.76 5.86 11.24
C HIS A 289 16.63 5.15 10.44
N PRO A 290 16.63 5.23 9.09
CA PRO A 290 17.55 5.99 8.24
C PRO A 290 17.31 7.50 8.32
N SER A 291 18.36 8.29 8.08
CA SER A 291 18.21 9.75 7.96
C SER A 291 17.43 10.07 6.70
N PHE A 292 16.33 10.81 6.82
CA PHE A 292 15.55 11.29 5.68
C PHE A 292 15.93 12.74 5.34
N PRO A 293 16.56 13.01 4.18
CA PRO A 293 17.00 14.36 3.81
C PRO A 293 15.91 15.43 3.95
N ALA A 294 14.67 15.09 3.63
CA ALA A 294 13.53 15.99 3.71
C ALA A 294 13.25 16.57 5.11
N PHE A 295 13.74 15.93 6.18
CA PHE A 295 13.57 16.40 7.56
C PHE A 295 14.80 17.12 8.11
N THR A 296 15.87 17.20 7.31
CA THR A 296 17.14 17.86 7.70
C THR A 296 17.08 19.39 7.60
N ALA A 297 16.16 19.92 6.78
CA ALA A 297 15.97 21.36 6.60
C ALA A 297 15.43 22.07 7.86
N SER A 298 14.93 21.33 8.85
CA SER A 298 14.32 21.88 10.08
C SER A 298 15.24 21.83 11.30
N GLY A 299 16.52 21.51 11.15
CA GLY A 299 17.46 21.41 12.29
C GLY A 299 18.76 20.65 12.06
N GLY A 300 19.14 20.35 10.81
CA GLY A 300 20.36 19.62 10.45
C GLY A 300 20.15 18.12 10.25
N PRO A 301 21.18 17.38 9.80
CA PRO A 301 21.16 15.92 9.73
C PRO A 301 21.17 15.34 11.16
N GLY A 302 19.99 15.10 11.71
CA GLY A 302 19.83 14.56 13.04
C GLY A 302 18.50 13.87 13.23
N PRO A 303 18.28 13.22 14.38
CA PRO A 303 17.00 12.63 14.70
C PRO A 303 15.90 13.69 14.68
N TYR A 304 14.68 13.30 14.32
CA TYR A 304 13.51 14.18 14.39
C TYR A 304 12.36 13.50 15.14
N ALA A 305 11.58 14.31 15.86
CA ALA A 305 10.42 13.82 16.60
C ALA A 305 9.16 13.90 15.74
N VAL A 306 8.40 12.80 15.71
CA VAL A 306 7.01 12.77 15.25
C VAL A 306 6.15 12.57 16.50
N VAL A 307 5.21 13.48 16.70
CA VAL A 307 4.34 13.49 17.87
C VAL A 307 2.91 13.18 17.48
N LEU A 308 2.20 12.52 18.39
CA LEU A 308 0.75 12.49 18.44
C LEU A 308 0.32 13.51 19.50
N VAL A 309 -0.28 14.61 19.07
CA VAL A 309 -0.77 15.68 19.95
C VAL A 309 -2.25 15.47 20.20
N GLU A 310 -2.67 15.49 21.46
CA GLU A 310 -4.07 15.63 21.85
C GLU A 310 -4.39 17.11 21.98
N LEU A 311 -5.30 17.61 21.15
CA LEU A 311 -5.73 19.00 21.17
C LEU A 311 -6.71 19.24 22.32
N ALA A 312 -6.87 20.50 22.73
CA ALA A 312 -7.84 20.88 23.77
C ALA A 312 -9.29 20.43 23.44
N GLU A 313 -9.61 20.31 22.15
CA GLU A 313 -10.90 19.83 21.67
C GLU A 313 -11.08 18.30 21.77
N GLY A 314 -10.06 17.56 22.23
CA GLY A 314 -10.11 16.11 22.50
C GLY A 314 -9.80 15.21 21.30
N VAL A 315 -9.56 15.78 20.11
CA VAL A 315 -9.09 15.02 18.94
C VAL A 315 -7.56 14.96 18.93
N ARG A 316 -7.00 13.99 18.20
CA ARG A 316 -5.54 13.80 18.09
C ARG A 316 -5.03 14.03 16.68
N ILE A 317 -3.88 14.68 16.56
CA ILE A 317 -3.21 14.98 15.30
C ILE A 317 -1.74 14.53 15.33
N ILE A 318 -1.28 13.95 14.23
CA ILE A 318 0.15 13.62 14.05
C ILE A 318 0.86 14.83 13.45
N SER A 319 1.97 15.23 14.05
CA SER A 319 2.77 16.38 13.58
C SER A 319 4.23 16.30 14.05
N ASN A 320 5.03 17.32 13.79
CA ASN A 320 6.36 17.52 14.37
C ASN A 320 6.30 18.45 15.58
N VAL A 321 7.17 18.22 16.57
CA VAL A 321 7.46 19.21 17.62
C VAL A 321 8.69 20.03 17.26
N VAL A 322 8.59 21.34 17.45
CA VAL A 322 9.66 22.32 17.23
C VAL A 322 9.96 23.10 18.51
N GLY A 323 11.09 23.80 18.54
CA GLY A 323 11.52 24.61 19.70
C GLY A 323 12.30 23.85 20.78
N VAL A 324 12.38 22.52 20.69
CA VAL A 324 13.18 21.67 21.61
C VAL A 324 13.92 20.58 20.82
N PRO A 325 15.07 20.10 21.31
CA PRO A 325 15.73 18.95 20.69
C PRO A 325 14.88 17.68 20.85
N PRO A 326 14.94 16.72 19.91
CA PRO A 326 14.10 15.51 19.95
C PRO A 326 14.16 14.73 21.27
N ARG A 327 15.34 14.70 21.91
CA ARG A 327 15.57 14.06 23.21
C ARG A 327 14.84 14.69 24.40
N ALA A 328 14.35 15.92 24.25
CA ALA A 328 13.61 16.63 25.29
C ALA A 328 12.09 16.44 25.16
N VAL A 329 11.60 15.86 24.05
CA VAL A 329 10.18 15.57 23.86
C VAL A 329 9.75 14.50 24.88
N ARG A 330 8.63 14.76 25.56
CA ARG A 330 8.08 13.85 26.57
C ARG A 330 6.55 13.82 26.49
N ILE A 331 5.96 12.71 26.90
CA ILE A 331 4.51 12.60 27.09
C ILE A 331 4.08 13.64 28.12
N GLY A 332 2.93 14.30 27.89
CA GLY A 332 2.42 15.37 28.74
C GLY A 332 3.06 16.74 28.49
N MET A 333 3.97 16.88 27.52
CA MET A 333 4.55 18.19 27.19
C MET A 333 3.49 19.12 26.57
N PRO A 334 3.27 20.33 27.13
CA PRO A 334 2.36 21.31 26.54
C PRO A 334 2.96 21.89 25.26
N VAL A 335 2.13 21.98 24.22
CA VAL A 335 2.52 22.49 22.91
C VAL A 335 1.48 23.43 22.34
N ARG A 336 1.91 24.33 21.44
CA ARG A 336 1.04 25.25 20.73
C ARG A 336 1.25 25.14 19.22
N LEU A 337 0.16 25.16 18.47
CA LEU A 337 0.14 25.15 17.02
C LEU A 337 0.92 26.33 16.44
N GLU A 338 1.71 26.04 15.42
CA GLU A 338 2.40 27.00 14.58
C GLU A 338 2.31 26.52 13.13
N PHE A 339 2.20 27.44 12.17
CA PHE A 339 2.26 27.12 10.75
C PHE A 339 3.67 27.37 10.25
N GLN A 340 4.35 26.29 9.86
CA GLN A 340 5.71 26.36 9.37
C GLN A 340 5.72 26.17 7.85
N ARG A 341 6.17 27.20 7.15
CA ARG A 341 6.56 27.09 5.74
C ARG A 341 7.83 26.27 5.64
N VAL A 342 7.73 25.09 5.04
CA VAL A 342 8.86 24.16 4.91
C VAL A 342 9.61 24.28 3.58
N ASP A 343 8.96 24.90 2.59
CA ASP A 343 9.55 25.35 1.32
C ASP A 343 8.57 26.32 0.62
N GLU A 344 8.86 26.71 -0.63
CA GLU A 344 8.08 27.73 -1.36
C GLU A 344 6.60 27.37 -1.55
N ASP A 345 6.25 26.07 -1.63
CA ASP A 345 4.90 25.63 -1.98
C ASP A 345 4.16 24.89 -0.86
N LEU A 346 4.78 24.69 0.32
CA LEU A 346 4.17 23.91 1.39
C LEU A 346 4.35 24.54 2.76
N GLU A 347 3.22 24.57 3.44
CA GLU A 347 3.09 24.94 4.83
C GLU A 347 2.47 23.78 5.60
N LEU A 348 2.99 23.54 6.80
CA LEU A 348 2.56 22.44 7.65
C LEU A 348 2.16 22.98 9.03
N PRO A 349 1.06 22.48 9.62
CA PRO A 349 0.79 22.70 11.04
C PRO A 349 1.79 21.88 11.86
N VAL A 350 2.68 22.56 12.57
CA VAL A 350 3.64 22.01 13.53
C VAL A 350 3.28 22.46 14.95
N PHE A 351 3.91 21.86 15.96
CA PHE A 351 3.63 22.18 17.35
C PHE A 351 4.90 22.63 18.07
N ARG A 352 4.92 23.87 18.55
CA ARG A 352 6.02 24.41 19.35
C ARG A 352 5.85 24.01 20.82
N ALA A 353 6.92 23.52 21.44
CA ALA A 353 6.93 23.28 22.88
C ALA A 353 6.87 24.59 23.68
N LEU A 354 6.06 24.63 24.74
CA LEU A 354 5.98 25.77 25.66
C LEU A 354 7.03 25.63 26.78
N GLU A 355 7.75 26.73 27.08
CA GLU A 355 9.07 26.76 27.73
C GLU A 355 9.17 26.17 29.16
N GLU A 356 8.08 25.79 29.83
CA GLU A 356 8.16 25.13 31.15
C GLU A 356 8.66 23.67 31.09
N ALA A 357 8.73 23.07 29.90
CA ALA A 357 9.26 21.71 29.73
C ALA A 357 10.78 21.64 29.44
N ALA A 358 11.42 22.77 29.13
CA ALA A 358 12.83 22.81 28.70
C ALA A 358 13.83 22.76 29.87
N VAL A 359 13.46 23.27 31.05
CA VAL A 359 14.39 23.41 32.19
C VAL A 359 14.63 22.06 32.91
N ALA A 360 13.62 21.20 33.03
CA ALA A 360 13.75 19.92 33.74
C ALA A 360 14.66 18.89 33.03
N ALA A 361 14.93 19.03 31.73
CA ALA A 361 15.73 18.07 30.96
C ALA A 361 17.23 18.40 30.93
N LEU A 362 17.64 19.60 31.37
CA LEU A 362 19.05 20.00 31.43
C LEU A 362 19.65 19.80 32.82
N GLU A 363 18.84 19.82 33.89
CA GLU A 363 19.32 19.72 35.27
C GLU A 363 19.51 18.27 35.78
N GLY A 364 18.99 17.25 35.08
CA GLY A 364 19.09 15.84 35.52
C GLY A 364 20.29 15.05 35.01
N GLY A 365 21.27 15.69 34.34
CA GLY A 365 22.34 15.01 33.59
C GLY A 365 23.76 15.16 34.11
N VAL A 366 23.96 15.72 35.31
CA VAL A 366 25.26 15.78 35.99
C VAL A 366 25.04 15.55 37.48
N ASP A 367 24.90 14.29 37.92
CA ASP A 367 25.74 13.70 38.97
C ASP A 367 25.37 12.22 39.21
N ARG A 368 26.41 11.40 39.35
CA ARG A 368 26.50 9.95 39.69
C ARG A 368 26.39 8.90 38.58
#